data_AF-A0A0S8I5H4-F1
#
_entry.id   AF-A0A0S8I5H4-F1
#
_cell.length_a   1.000
_cell.length_b   1.000
_cell.length_c   1.000
_cell.angle_alpha   90.00
_cell.angle_beta   90.00
_cell.angle_gamma   90.00
#
_symmetry.space_group_name_H-M   'P 1'
#
loop_
_entity.id
_entity.type
_entity.pdbx_description
1 polymer ?
#
loop_
_entity_poly.entity_id
_entity_poly.type
_entity_poly.pdbx_seq_one_letter_code
_entity_poly.pdbx_strand_id
1 'polypeptide(L)'
;MCPRPGILGKDIFPLTSLGGVANLQVKPASRGCPPPLIHTGQSGAAVEFSGDERTDVLRGAMDGCENLAEEERFPGIAMAQTGCRRARGSGNLERERRRNMANWAELSNELRHQFCIKTQPLGFKRFEKADEIDQIPNLRRMTKFFTLCQMISQARRWGFTIGAKNTDPMFSHCARIHGLKEIPPGMQRPTRGLRWMSSWEDEEKRFKAFPRIPYSGALVFAPLTTMAFEPDVIMIYGDPSQIIMIIQSIHRKQFERFEFACIGESSCADSLADCYLSRKPKVALPGFGERRLGQVSDEELVIALPPDYLAKAVEGFRELLTKNVKYPIPFMGPDMSVRESFARSYPDEPEFKE
;
A
#
# COMPACT_ATOMS: atom_id res chain seq x y z
N MET A 1 7.69 34.36 0.63
CA MET A 1 7.37 35.79 0.50
C MET A 1 6.06 35.93 -0.26
N CYS A 2 4.97 36.27 0.42
CA CYS A 2 3.72 36.70 -0.22
C CYS A 2 3.60 38.22 -0.02
N PRO A 3 3.22 39.01 -1.04
CA PRO A 3 3.10 40.45 -0.87
C PRO A 3 1.74 40.80 -0.24
N ARG A 4 1.76 41.73 0.73
CA ARG A 4 0.58 42.42 1.26
C ARG A 4 0.13 43.53 0.30
N PRO A 5 -1.18 43.85 0.21
CA PRO A 5 -1.64 45.17 -0.18
C PRO A 5 -1.87 46.06 1.05
N GLY A 6 -1.66 47.36 0.84
CA GLY A 6 -1.48 48.39 1.85
C GLY A 6 -2.74 48.94 2.52
N ILE A 7 -2.47 49.69 3.58
CA ILE A 7 -3.38 50.39 4.48
C ILE A 7 -3.72 51.78 3.91
N LEU A 8 -4.98 52.21 3.98
CA LEU A 8 -5.36 53.59 4.36
C LEU A 8 -6.89 53.72 4.51
N GLY A 9 -7.31 54.24 5.67
CA GLY A 9 -8.69 54.66 5.91
C GLY A 9 -9.06 54.61 7.40
N LYS A 10 -8.79 55.71 8.10
CA LYS A 10 -9.20 55.97 9.49
C LYS A 10 -10.72 55.99 9.60
N ASP A 11 -11.26 55.41 10.66
CA ASP A 11 -12.28 56.06 11.50
C ASP A 11 -12.35 55.37 12.87
N ILE A 12 -12.65 56.18 13.87
CA ILE A 12 -12.37 56.02 15.30
C ILE A 12 -13.71 56.06 16.07
N PHE A 13 -13.79 55.25 17.16
CA PHE A 13 -14.73 55.23 18.31
C PHE A 13 -16.11 54.54 18.17
N PRO A 14 -16.74 54.08 19.29
CA PRO A 14 -16.17 53.40 20.48
C PRO A 14 -16.97 52.12 20.89
N LEU A 15 -16.39 51.37 21.84
CA LEU A 15 -17.06 50.33 22.62
C LEU A 15 -18.35 50.82 23.30
N THR A 16 -19.40 50.00 23.27
CA THR A 16 -20.37 49.92 24.37
C THR A 16 -20.66 48.45 24.70
N SER A 17 -20.51 48.14 25.98
CA SER A 17 -20.82 46.86 26.61
C SER A 17 -22.33 46.70 26.79
N LEU A 18 -22.89 45.59 26.34
CA LEU A 18 -24.15 45.06 26.88
C LEU A 18 -24.00 43.57 27.13
N GLY A 19 -24.08 43.21 28.40
CA GLY A 19 -24.09 41.84 28.88
C GLY A 19 -25.38 41.11 28.49
N GLY A 20 -25.24 39.80 28.35
CA GLY A 20 -26.35 38.89 28.10
C GLY A 20 -25.85 37.45 28.21
N VAL A 21 -25.75 36.95 29.44
CA VAL A 21 -25.52 35.54 29.73
C VAL A 21 -26.82 34.80 29.43
N ALA A 22 -26.90 34.12 28.29
CA ALA A 22 -27.97 33.18 28.00
C ALA A 22 -27.49 31.76 28.28
N ASN A 23 -27.90 31.23 29.42
CA ASN A 23 -27.81 29.81 29.76
C ASN A 23 -28.70 29.00 28.80
N LEU A 24 -28.10 28.34 27.80
CA LEU A 24 -28.81 27.30 27.04
C LEU A 24 -28.62 25.94 27.73
N GLN A 25 -29.61 25.56 28.54
CA GLN A 25 -29.78 24.17 28.97
C GLN A 25 -30.20 23.32 27.77
N VAL A 26 -29.30 22.46 27.28
CA VAL A 26 -29.63 21.44 26.28
C VAL A 26 -30.15 20.19 27.02
N LYS A 27 -31.44 19.89 26.86
CA LYS A 27 -32.02 18.60 27.28
C LYS A 27 -31.58 17.49 26.31
N PRO A 28 -31.34 16.24 26.78
CA PRO A 28 -30.91 15.16 25.90
C PRO A 28 -32.10 14.61 25.10
N ALA A 29 -31.99 14.61 23.77
CA ALA A 29 -32.92 13.94 22.88
C ALA A 29 -32.57 12.44 22.77
N SER A 30 -33.58 11.61 22.95
CA SER A 30 -33.54 10.15 22.85
C SER A 30 -33.37 9.64 21.41
N ARG A 31 -32.48 8.65 21.27
CA ARG A 31 -32.47 7.52 20.30
C ARG A 31 -33.33 7.65 19.03
N GLY A 32 -32.67 7.76 17.87
CA GLY A 32 -33.26 7.49 16.56
C GLY A 32 -32.30 7.88 15.42
N CYS A 33 -31.87 6.92 14.61
CA CYS A 33 -30.99 7.11 13.46
C CYS A 33 -31.83 7.60 12.25
N PRO A 34 -31.46 8.67 11.52
CA PRO A 34 -32.20 9.08 10.33
C PRO A 34 -31.72 8.28 9.09
N PRO A 35 -32.62 7.89 8.17
CA PRO A 35 -32.23 7.24 6.91
C PRO A 35 -31.66 8.27 5.92
N PRO A 36 -30.90 7.82 4.90
CA PRO A 36 -30.24 8.73 3.95
C PRO A 36 -31.24 9.38 2.98
N LEU A 37 -31.03 10.67 2.75
CA LEU A 37 -31.75 11.49 1.76
C LEU A 37 -31.40 11.03 0.33
N ILE A 38 -32.39 10.50 -0.38
CA ILE A 38 -32.34 10.23 -1.81
C ILE A 38 -32.87 11.48 -2.53
N HIS A 39 -32.01 12.12 -3.33
CA HIS A 39 -32.43 13.16 -4.27
C HIS A 39 -33.08 12.50 -5.50
N THR A 40 -34.41 12.55 -5.60
CA THR A 40 -35.15 12.23 -6.82
C THR A 40 -35.31 13.49 -7.67
N GLY A 41 -34.56 13.58 -8.77
CA GLY A 41 -34.83 14.49 -9.88
C GLY A 41 -35.41 13.68 -11.05
N GLN A 42 -36.68 13.91 -11.37
CA GLN A 42 -37.36 13.34 -12.54
C GLN A 42 -37.00 14.14 -13.81
N SER A 43 -36.65 13.44 -14.88
CA SER A 43 -37.11 13.76 -16.24
C SER A 43 -37.19 12.45 -17.03
N GLY A 44 -38.35 12.22 -17.65
CA GLY A 44 -38.75 10.92 -18.18
C GLY A 44 -38.37 10.65 -19.63
N ALA A 45 -38.36 9.37 -19.96
CA ALA A 45 -38.87 8.83 -21.22
C ALA A 45 -39.28 7.37 -20.96
N ALA A 46 -40.58 7.12 -20.99
CA ALA A 46 -41.17 5.80 -20.86
C ALA A 46 -41.10 5.04 -22.19
N VAL A 47 -40.76 3.77 -22.15
CA VAL A 47 -41.08 2.79 -23.18
C VAL A 47 -41.65 1.58 -22.46
N GLU A 48 -42.96 1.40 -22.59
CA GLU A 48 -43.70 0.20 -22.16
C GLU A 48 -43.36 -0.97 -23.08
N PHE A 49 -43.23 -2.18 -22.52
CA PHE A 49 -43.59 -3.40 -23.23
C PHE A 49 -44.33 -4.36 -22.29
N SER A 50 -45.44 -4.84 -22.82
CA SER A 50 -46.41 -5.79 -22.30
C SER A 50 -45.83 -7.17 -22.04
N GLY A 51 -46.49 -7.92 -21.15
CA GLY A 51 -46.08 -9.24 -20.72
C GLY A 51 -46.42 -10.42 -21.63
N ASP A 52 -46.09 -11.57 -21.03
CA ASP A 52 -46.51 -12.95 -21.28
C ASP A 52 -45.93 -13.67 -22.51
N GLU A 53 -45.04 -14.64 -22.25
CA GLU A 53 -45.11 -15.99 -22.83
C GLU A 53 -44.01 -16.94 -22.26
N ARG A 54 -44.49 -18.09 -21.76
CA ARG A 54 -43.90 -19.46 -21.85
C ARG A 54 -42.91 -19.96 -20.79
N THR A 55 -43.49 -20.77 -19.89
CA THR A 55 -42.96 -22.03 -19.35
C THR A 55 -42.53 -23.03 -20.44
N ASP A 56 -41.72 -24.01 -20.00
CA ASP A 56 -41.25 -25.23 -20.69
C ASP A 56 -39.94 -25.12 -21.50
N VAL A 57 -38.79 -25.39 -20.85
CA VAL A 57 -37.89 -26.50 -21.23
C VAL A 57 -37.16 -27.03 -19.98
N LEU A 58 -37.61 -28.22 -19.56
CA LEU A 58 -36.94 -29.35 -18.91
C LEU A 58 -35.42 -29.21 -18.71
N ARG A 59 -34.87 -29.38 -17.49
CA ARG A 59 -34.73 -30.67 -16.76
C ARG A 59 -33.94 -31.70 -17.60
N GLY A 60 -32.62 -31.57 -17.56
CA GLY A 60 -31.67 -32.55 -18.10
C GLY A 60 -30.24 -32.14 -17.78
N ALA A 61 -29.49 -33.04 -17.14
CA ALA A 61 -28.06 -32.95 -16.76
C ALA A 61 -27.75 -32.76 -15.26
N MET A 62 -28.41 -33.54 -14.41
CA MET A 62 -27.73 -34.15 -13.26
C MET A 62 -28.05 -35.63 -13.34
N ASP A 63 -27.08 -36.43 -13.77
CA ASP A 63 -26.92 -37.88 -13.57
C ASP A 63 -25.84 -38.38 -14.54
N GLY A 64 -24.78 -39.00 -14.00
CA GLY A 64 -23.73 -39.59 -14.83
C GLY A 64 -22.33 -39.52 -14.22
N CYS A 65 -22.17 -40.03 -13.00
CA CYS A 65 -20.85 -40.32 -12.43
C CYS A 65 -20.97 -41.57 -11.58
N GLU A 66 -21.10 -42.73 -12.20
CA GLU A 66 -20.91 -44.04 -11.56
C GLU A 66 -20.80 -45.13 -12.63
N ASN A 67 -19.90 -46.08 -12.37
CA ASN A 67 -19.70 -47.37 -13.05
C ASN A 67 -18.97 -47.38 -14.39
N LEU A 68 -17.67 -47.70 -14.34
CA LEU A 68 -17.06 -48.73 -15.19
C LEU A 68 -15.91 -49.38 -14.43
N ALA A 69 -16.19 -50.54 -13.83
CA ALA A 69 -15.20 -51.52 -13.40
C ALA A 69 -15.60 -52.84 -14.06
N GLU A 70 -14.86 -53.24 -15.09
CA GLU A 70 -14.91 -54.61 -15.62
C GLU A 70 -13.49 -55.13 -15.78
N GLU A 71 -13.29 -56.31 -15.19
CA GLU A 71 -12.11 -57.15 -15.26
C GLU A 71 -11.97 -57.77 -16.66
N GLU A 72 -10.80 -57.69 -17.27
CA GLU A 72 -10.37 -58.71 -18.22
C GLU A 72 -8.91 -59.13 -17.98
N ARG A 73 -8.76 -60.45 -17.79
CA ARG A 73 -7.50 -61.19 -17.69
C ARG A 73 -6.92 -61.43 -19.08
N PHE A 74 -5.67 -61.02 -19.30
CA PHE A 74 -4.76 -61.69 -20.24
C PHE A 74 -3.33 -61.78 -19.66
N PRO A 75 -2.60 -62.89 -19.85
CA PRO A 75 -1.32 -63.12 -19.20
C PRO A 75 -0.13 -62.63 -20.04
N GLY A 76 0.85 -62.04 -19.35
CA GLY A 76 2.28 -62.11 -19.70
C GLY A 76 2.76 -61.26 -20.87
N ILE A 77 3.41 -60.13 -20.57
CA ILE A 77 4.70 -59.71 -21.12
C ILE A 77 5.35 -58.79 -20.07
N ALA A 78 6.50 -59.20 -19.57
CA ALA A 78 7.36 -58.37 -18.73
C ALA A 78 8.01 -57.27 -19.58
N MET A 79 7.88 -56.00 -19.20
CA MET A 79 8.80 -54.94 -19.62
C MET A 79 8.80 -53.77 -18.62
N ALA A 80 10.01 -53.52 -18.11
CA ALA A 80 10.56 -52.23 -17.65
C ALA A 80 9.79 -51.43 -16.59
N GLN A 81 10.18 -51.66 -15.33
CA GLN A 81 10.20 -50.61 -14.32
C GLN A 81 11.23 -49.54 -14.72
N THR A 82 10.80 -48.50 -15.43
CA THR A 82 11.54 -47.23 -15.52
C THR A 82 10.81 -46.18 -14.70
N GLY A 83 11.50 -45.72 -13.66
CA GLY A 83 10.94 -44.96 -12.56
C GLY A 83 10.22 -43.68 -13.00
N CYS A 84 8.91 -43.64 -12.73
CA CYS A 84 8.21 -42.39 -12.52
C CYS A 84 8.62 -41.81 -11.15
N ARG A 85 9.83 -41.21 -11.08
CA ARG A 85 10.16 -40.24 -10.03
C ARG A 85 9.69 -38.87 -10.48
N ARG A 86 8.37 -38.61 -10.45
CA ARG A 86 7.84 -37.25 -10.53
C ARG A 86 7.18 -36.86 -9.21
N ALA A 87 7.59 -35.68 -8.74
CA ALA A 87 6.73 -34.71 -8.05
C ALA A 87 6.25 -34.98 -6.61
N ARG A 88 7.10 -35.48 -5.70
CA ARG A 88 6.85 -35.30 -4.24
C ARG A 88 7.30 -33.93 -3.70
N GLY A 89 8.17 -33.21 -4.42
CA GLY A 89 8.68 -31.90 -3.99
C GLY A 89 7.79 -30.71 -4.37
N SER A 90 7.12 -30.74 -5.52
CA SER A 90 6.30 -29.62 -6.01
C SER A 90 5.01 -29.42 -5.21
N GLY A 91 4.42 -30.51 -4.69
CA GLY A 91 3.21 -30.44 -3.86
C GLY A 91 3.43 -29.72 -2.53
N ASN A 92 4.62 -29.85 -1.92
CA ASN A 92 4.95 -29.16 -0.67
C ASN A 92 5.22 -27.66 -0.91
N LEU A 93 5.98 -27.32 -1.95
CA LEU A 93 6.25 -25.93 -2.33
C LEU A 93 4.98 -25.16 -2.70
N GLU A 94 4.06 -25.77 -3.46
CA GLU A 94 2.80 -25.13 -3.82
C GLU A 94 1.86 -24.98 -2.61
N ARG A 95 1.89 -25.94 -1.67
CA ARG A 95 1.11 -25.86 -0.43
C ARG A 95 1.67 -24.81 0.53
N GLU A 96 2.99 -24.69 0.63
CA GLU A 96 3.68 -23.65 1.40
C GLU A 96 3.43 -22.26 0.82
N ARG A 97 3.54 -22.10 -0.51
CA ARG A 97 3.18 -20.87 -1.22
C ARG A 97 1.74 -20.45 -0.94
N ARG A 98 0.78 -21.39 -1.02
CA ARG A 98 -0.64 -21.10 -0.69
C ARG A 98 -0.83 -20.66 0.76
N ARG A 99 -0.14 -21.30 1.69
CA ARG A 99 -0.17 -20.92 3.10
C ARG A 99 0.39 -19.52 3.32
N ASN A 100 1.52 -19.19 2.70
CA ASN A 100 2.12 -17.86 2.81
C ASN A 100 1.22 -16.78 2.18
N MET A 101 0.61 -17.06 1.02
CA MET A 101 -0.36 -16.14 0.40
C MET A 101 -1.56 -15.86 1.30
N ALA A 102 -2.13 -16.90 1.93
CA ALA A 102 -3.20 -16.73 2.91
C ALA A 102 -2.74 -15.86 4.10
N ASN A 103 -1.53 -16.10 4.60
CA ASN A 103 -0.92 -15.31 5.66
C ASN A 103 -0.74 -13.83 5.27
N TRP A 104 -0.34 -13.53 4.03
CA TRP A 104 -0.20 -12.14 3.57
C TRP A 104 -1.54 -11.40 3.50
N ALA A 105 -2.59 -12.06 3.03
CA ALA A 105 -3.93 -11.49 2.97
C ALA A 105 -4.46 -11.19 4.39
N GLU A 106 -4.29 -12.13 5.32
CA GLU A 106 -4.66 -11.96 6.73
C GLU A 106 -3.91 -10.79 7.39
N LEU A 107 -2.58 -10.76 7.26
CA LEU A 107 -1.75 -9.67 7.79
C LEU A 107 -2.12 -8.31 7.18
N SER A 108 -2.41 -8.27 5.88
CA SER A 108 -2.83 -7.04 5.20
C SER A 108 -4.17 -6.52 5.72
N ASN A 109 -5.15 -7.41 5.87
CA ASN A 109 -6.47 -7.05 6.39
C ASN A 109 -6.39 -6.57 7.84
N GLU A 110 -5.61 -7.27 8.67
CA GLU A 110 -5.39 -6.87 10.06
C GLU A 110 -4.69 -5.51 10.16
N LEU A 111 -3.61 -5.29 9.40
CA LEU A 111 -2.91 -4.00 9.35
C LEU A 111 -3.88 -2.86 8.97
N ARG A 112 -4.70 -3.08 7.94
CA ARG A 112 -5.69 -2.09 7.48
C ARG A 112 -6.76 -1.83 8.54
N HIS A 113 -7.19 -2.86 9.27
CA HIS A 113 -8.15 -2.74 10.37
C HIS A 113 -7.55 -1.97 11.55
N GLN A 114 -6.32 -2.29 11.95
CA GLN A 114 -5.62 -1.67 13.08
C GLN A 114 -5.33 -0.19 12.85
N PHE A 115 -4.88 0.18 11.66
CA PHE A 115 -4.39 1.53 11.35
C PHE A 115 -5.31 2.33 10.42
N CYS A 116 -6.49 1.80 10.04
CA CYS A 116 -7.41 2.44 9.10
C CYS A 116 -6.75 2.87 7.77
N ILE A 117 -5.84 2.05 7.24
CA ILE A 117 -5.11 2.37 6.01
C ILE A 117 -6.07 2.44 4.82
N LYS A 118 -6.05 3.58 4.11
CA LYS A 118 -7.03 3.92 3.05
C LYS A 118 -6.86 3.10 1.77
N THR A 119 -5.65 2.64 1.44
CA THR A 119 -5.36 1.89 0.21
C THR A 119 -4.80 0.51 0.48
N GLN A 120 -4.75 -0.34 -0.53
CA GLN A 120 -4.16 -1.68 -0.39
C GLN A 120 -2.65 -1.59 -0.09
N PRO A 121 -2.15 -2.22 0.99
CA PRO A 121 -0.74 -2.59 1.09
C PRO A 121 -0.34 -3.43 -0.12
N LEU A 122 0.83 -3.16 -0.67
CA LEU A 122 1.31 -3.78 -1.90
C LEU A 122 2.50 -4.70 -1.64
N GLY A 123 2.54 -5.81 -2.38
CA GLY A 123 3.75 -6.58 -2.60
C GLY A 123 4.42 -6.15 -3.92
N PHE A 124 5.73 -5.97 -3.88
CA PHE A 124 6.59 -5.79 -5.04
C PHE A 124 7.45 -7.04 -5.25
N LYS A 125 7.59 -7.50 -6.49
CA LYS A 125 8.52 -8.59 -6.83
C LYS A 125 9.18 -8.34 -8.18
N ARG A 126 10.40 -8.86 -8.34
CA ARG A 126 11.10 -8.92 -9.63
C ARG A 126 11.33 -10.34 -10.12
N PHE A 127 11.54 -10.44 -11.43
CA PHE A 127 11.84 -11.69 -12.12
C PHE A 127 13.08 -11.51 -12.98
N GLU A 128 14.06 -12.39 -12.83
CA GLU A 128 15.28 -12.36 -13.65
C GLU A 128 14.93 -12.52 -15.13
N LYS A 129 14.03 -13.47 -15.45
CA LYS A 129 13.52 -13.69 -16.79
C LYS A 129 12.21 -12.95 -17.00
N ALA A 130 12.11 -12.27 -18.13
CA ALA A 130 10.94 -11.45 -18.46
C ALA A 130 9.64 -12.27 -18.50
N ASP A 131 9.68 -13.50 -19.00
CA ASP A 131 8.49 -14.33 -19.26
C ASP A 131 7.93 -15.02 -18.00
N GLU A 132 8.69 -15.04 -16.90
CA GLU A 132 8.20 -15.61 -15.63
C GLU A 132 7.01 -14.81 -15.07
N ILE A 133 6.94 -13.52 -15.39
CA ILE A 133 5.83 -12.68 -14.96
C ILE A 133 4.49 -13.13 -15.56
N ASP A 134 4.50 -13.76 -16.74
CA ASP A 134 3.27 -14.15 -17.45
C ASP A 134 2.54 -15.33 -16.77
N GLN A 135 3.18 -15.97 -15.79
CA GLN A 135 2.58 -17.01 -14.95
C GLN A 135 1.71 -16.43 -13.83
N ILE A 136 1.70 -15.12 -13.63
CA ILE A 136 0.91 -14.47 -12.58
C ILE A 136 -0.56 -14.36 -13.03
N PRO A 137 -1.53 -14.93 -12.30
CA PRO A 137 -2.93 -14.81 -12.64
C PRO A 137 -3.42 -13.36 -12.57
N ASN A 138 -4.31 -12.98 -13.48
CA ASN A 138 -4.93 -11.65 -13.55
C ASN A 138 -3.94 -10.50 -13.72
N LEU A 139 -2.74 -10.78 -14.23
CA LEU A 139 -1.73 -9.78 -14.50
C LEU A 139 -2.18 -8.81 -15.59
N ARG A 140 -2.12 -7.52 -15.28
CA ARG A 140 -2.22 -6.44 -16.26
C ARG A 140 -0.83 -5.99 -16.67
N ARG A 141 -0.58 -5.94 -17.98
CA ARG A 141 0.73 -5.58 -18.55
C ARG A 141 0.75 -4.10 -18.93
N MET A 142 1.88 -3.44 -18.70
CA MET A 142 2.12 -2.06 -19.12
C MET A 142 2.45 -1.96 -20.62
N THR A 143 1.49 -2.29 -21.49
CA THR A 143 1.70 -2.24 -22.96
C THR A 143 1.64 -0.81 -23.53
N LYS A 144 1.06 0.13 -22.78
CA LYS A 144 1.07 1.57 -23.08
C LYS A 144 2.06 2.30 -22.17
N PHE A 145 2.41 3.52 -22.55
CA PHE A 145 3.32 4.33 -21.75
C PHE A 145 2.70 4.72 -20.41
N PHE A 146 3.25 4.18 -19.32
CA PHE A 146 2.95 4.62 -17.95
C PHE A 146 4.24 4.88 -17.17
N THR A 147 4.12 5.70 -16.14
CA THR A 147 5.15 5.85 -15.11
C THR A 147 4.97 4.82 -14.00
N LEU A 148 6.04 4.56 -13.24
CA LEU A 148 5.95 3.68 -12.08
C LEU A 148 4.99 4.21 -11.01
N CYS A 149 4.90 5.54 -10.84
CA CYS A 149 3.93 6.14 -9.92
C CYS A 149 2.50 5.72 -10.27
N GLN A 150 2.13 5.80 -11.55
CA GLN A 150 0.80 5.35 -12.01
C GLN A 150 0.61 3.85 -11.79
N MET A 151 1.63 3.04 -12.03
CA MET A 151 1.58 1.60 -11.78
C MET A 151 1.28 1.28 -10.31
N ILE A 152 1.99 1.93 -9.39
CA ILE A 152 1.75 1.80 -7.94
C ILE A 152 0.32 2.24 -7.60
N SER A 153 -0.19 3.34 -8.16
CA SER A 153 -1.56 3.80 -7.93
C SER A 153 -2.61 2.80 -8.39
N GLN A 154 -2.42 2.21 -9.57
CA GLN A 154 -3.32 1.18 -10.09
C GLN A 154 -3.37 -0.03 -9.16
N ALA A 155 -2.22 -0.43 -8.61
CA ALA A 155 -2.17 -1.50 -7.64
C ALA A 155 -2.85 -1.11 -6.31
N ARG A 156 -2.47 0.01 -5.69
CA ARG A 156 -2.95 0.35 -4.33
C ARG A 156 -4.38 0.86 -4.29
N ARG A 157 -4.83 1.59 -5.32
CA ARG A 157 -6.17 2.21 -5.36
C ARG A 157 -7.19 1.36 -6.10
N TRP A 158 -6.81 0.71 -7.20
CA TRP A 158 -7.75 -0.08 -8.01
C TRP A 158 -7.66 -1.59 -7.74
N GLY A 159 -6.66 -2.03 -6.97
CA GLY A 159 -6.50 -3.42 -6.60
C GLY A 159 -5.97 -4.31 -7.73
N PHE A 160 -5.33 -3.71 -8.75
CA PHE A 160 -4.82 -4.48 -9.88
C PHE A 160 -3.47 -5.13 -9.57
N THR A 161 -3.30 -6.37 -9.99
CA THR A 161 -1.98 -6.97 -10.20
C THR A 161 -1.43 -6.41 -11.51
N ILE A 162 -0.40 -5.58 -11.45
CA ILE A 162 0.16 -4.88 -12.61
C ILE A 162 1.65 -5.14 -12.72
N GLY A 163 2.14 -5.37 -13.93
CA GLY A 163 3.53 -5.72 -14.20
C GLY A 163 4.09 -5.09 -15.47
N ALA A 164 5.41 -5.00 -15.51
CA ALA A 164 6.17 -4.49 -16.64
C ALA A 164 7.38 -5.40 -16.91
N LYS A 165 7.64 -5.70 -18.19
CA LYS A 165 8.88 -6.32 -18.68
C LYS A 165 9.87 -5.21 -19.03
N ASN A 166 11.15 -5.57 -19.13
CA ASN A 166 12.23 -4.71 -19.60
C ASN A 166 11.99 -4.10 -21.00
N THR A 167 11.18 -4.75 -21.84
CA THR A 167 10.78 -4.30 -23.17
C THR A 167 9.62 -3.31 -23.19
N ASP A 168 8.88 -3.16 -22.09
CA ASP A 168 7.69 -2.31 -22.07
C ASP A 168 8.05 -0.81 -22.09
N PRO A 169 7.15 0.03 -22.62
CA PRO A 169 7.34 1.48 -22.67
C PRO A 169 7.18 2.11 -21.28
N MET A 170 8.21 2.01 -20.45
CA MET A 170 8.31 2.70 -19.17
C MET A 170 9.33 3.85 -19.22
N PHE A 171 9.04 4.93 -18.49
CA PHE A 171 9.96 6.05 -18.33
C PHE A 171 11.32 5.59 -17.83
N SER A 172 12.38 5.92 -18.59
CA SER A 172 13.72 5.34 -18.42
C SER A 172 14.34 5.64 -17.05
N HIS A 173 14.05 6.81 -16.46
CA HIS A 173 14.50 7.16 -15.12
C HIS A 173 14.00 6.16 -14.08
N CYS A 174 12.68 5.93 -14.01
CA CYS A 174 12.09 4.95 -13.11
C CYS A 174 12.56 3.53 -13.44
N ALA A 175 12.66 3.18 -14.72
CA ALA A 175 13.09 1.84 -15.14
C ALA A 175 14.52 1.52 -14.70
N ARG A 176 15.41 2.51 -14.67
CA ARG A 176 16.79 2.34 -14.20
C ARG A 176 16.90 2.25 -12.68
N ILE A 177 16.07 2.98 -11.94
CA ILE A 177 16.04 2.89 -10.47
C ILE A 177 15.57 1.49 -10.03
N HIS A 178 14.56 0.94 -10.69
CA HIS A 178 13.95 -0.35 -10.30
C HIS A 178 14.46 -1.55 -11.10
N GLY A 179 15.56 -1.38 -11.84
CA GLY A 179 16.26 -2.49 -12.48
C GLY A 179 15.58 -3.10 -13.71
N LEU A 180 14.61 -2.42 -14.34
CA LEU A 180 14.06 -2.85 -15.64
C LEU A 180 14.93 -2.43 -16.84
N LYS A 181 15.77 -1.42 -16.68
CA LYS A 181 16.71 -0.97 -17.71
C LYS A 181 18.07 -0.73 -17.08
N GLU A 182 19.11 -1.11 -17.78
CA GLU A 182 20.47 -0.79 -17.37
C GLU A 182 20.76 0.70 -17.55
N ILE A 183 21.75 1.17 -16.77
CA ILE A 183 22.36 2.47 -17.03
C ILE A 183 23.32 2.28 -18.20
N PRO A 184 23.20 3.07 -19.28
CA PRO A 184 24.16 3.01 -20.38
C PRO A 184 25.60 3.21 -19.87
N PRO A 185 26.59 2.44 -20.38
CA PRO A 185 27.99 2.62 -20.01
C PRO A 185 28.43 4.07 -20.21
N GLY A 186 29.13 4.63 -19.21
CA GLY A 186 29.60 6.02 -19.24
C GLY A 186 28.56 7.09 -18.92
N MET A 187 27.30 6.73 -18.66
CA MET A 187 26.28 7.70 -18.26
C MET A 187 26.50 8.15 -16.81
N GLN A 188 26.98 9.37 -16.62
CA GLN A 188 27.21 9.96 -15.29
C GLN A 188 26.06 10.86 -14.82
N ARG A 189 25.21 11.32 -15.75
CA ARG A 189 24.05 12.19 -15.48
C ARG A 189 23.00 12.04 -16.59
N PRO A 190 21.75 12.51 -16.38
CA PRO A 190 20.76 12.60 -17.44
C PRO A 190 21.24 13.45 -18.61
N THR A 191 20.83 13.08 -19.83
CA THR A 191 21.25 13.77 -21.06
C THR A 191 20.52 15.10 -21.30
N ARG A 192 19.45 15.38 -20.55
CA ARG A 192 18.64 16.60 -20.71
C ARG A 192 18.11 17.12 -19.39
N GLY A 193 18.24 18.44 -19.22
CA GLY A 193 17.49 19.24 -18.25
C GLY A 193 18.07 19.24 -16.84
N LEU A 194 18.23 20.44 -16.29
CA LEU A 194 18.43 20.73 -14.88
C LEU A 194 17.07 21.07 -14.27
N ARG A 195 16.28 20.03 -13.95
CA ARG A 195 14.91 20.25 -13.43
C ARG A 195 14.92 20.63 -11.94
N TRP A 196 15.66 19.86 -11.16
CA TRP A 196 15.68 19.98 -9.70
C TRP A 196 16.95 20.64 -9.19
N MET A 197 18.07 20.34 -9.84
CA MET A 197 19.37 20.94 -9.52
C MET A 197 19.60 22.16 -10.40
N SER A 198 20.31 23.17 -9.89
CA SER A 198 20.69 24.38 -10.64
C SER A 198 22.04 24.25 -11.35
N SER A 199 22.83 23.22 -11.02
CA SER A 199 24.14 22.96 -11.59
C SER A 199 24.26 21.53 -12.13
N TRP A 200 25.07 21.36 -13.17
CA TRP A 200 25.38 20.03 -13.70
C TRP A 200 26.23 19.18 -12.74
N GLU A 201 26.99 19.82 -11.86
CA GLU A 201 27.78 19.15 -10.83
C GLU A 201 26.87 18.51 -9.78
N ASP A 202 25.88 19.25 -9.28
CA ASP A 202 24.92 18.72 -8.30
C ASP A 202 23.97 17.70 -8.94
N GLU A 203 23.64 17.87 -10.22
CA GLU A 203 22.89 16.88 -10.99
C GLU A 203 23.64 15.55 -11.11
N GLU A 204 24.97 15.59 -11.24
CA GLU A 204 25.80 14.39 -11.25
C GLU A 204 25.87 13.73 -9.86
N LYS A 205 26.03 14.52 -8.80
CA LYS A 205 25.97 14.02 -7.41
C LYS A 205 24.61 13.37 -7.14
N ARG A 206 23.51 14.04 -7.50
CA ARG A 206 22.13 13.51 -7.41
C ARG A 206 21.98 12.22 -8.18
N PHE A 207 22.43 12.19 -9.43
CA PHE A 207 22.35 10.98 -10.25
C PHE A 207 23.11 9.82 -9.59
N LYS A 208 24.31 10.05 -9.06
CA LYS A 208 25.09 9.02 -8.35
C LYS A 208 24.46 8.57 -7.04
N ALA A 209 23.76 9.46 -6.33
CA ALA A 209 23.12 9.18 -5.05
C ALA A 209 21.89 8.26 -5.13
N PHE A 210 21.25 8.11 -6.29
CA PHE A 210 20.09 7.23 -6.42
C PHE A 210 20.43 5.77 -6.06
N PRO A 211 19.73 5.15 -5.10
CA PRO A 211 19.77 3.71 -4.93
C PRO A 211 19.18 3.05 -6.19
N ARG A 212 19.87 2.03 -6.71
CA ARG A 212 19.45 1.33 -7.93
C ARG A 212 19.44 -0.15 -7.72
N ILE A 213 18.28 -0.75 -7.96
CA ILE A 213 18.12 -2.19 -7.93
C ILE A 213 18.91 -2.79 -9.12
N PRO A 214 19.64 -3.91 -8.94
CA PRO A 214 20.31 -4.62 -10.04
C PRO A 214 19.37 -4.94 -11.20
N TYR A 215 19.87 -5.27 -12.38
CA TYR A 215 19.01 -5.56 -13.53
C TYR A 215 18.05 -6.77 -13.31
N SER A 216 16.90 -6.77 -13.99
CA SER A 216 15.91 -7.87 -14.08
C SER A 216 15.10 -7.78 -15.37
N GLY A 217 14.57 -8.92 -15.82
CA GLY A 217 13.68 -8.98 -16.99
C GLY A 217 12.27 -8.44 -16.75
N ALA A 218 11.74 -8.50 -15.52
CA ALA A 218 10.40 -7.98 -15.21
C ALA A 218 10.20 -7.58 -13.73
N LEU A 219 9.19 -6.76 -13.48
CA LEU A 219 8.71 -6.42 -12.13
C LEU A 219 7.18 -6.40 -12.05
N VAL A 220 6.64 -6.58 -10.85
CA VAL A 220 5.20 -6.61 -10.59
C VAL A 220 4.86 -5.93 -9.26
N PHE A 221 3.70 -5.28 -9.22
CA PHE A 221 3.02 -4.87 -7.99
C PHE A 221 1.65 -5.54 -7.91
N ALA A 222 1.27 -5.96 -6.72
CA ALA A 222 -0.07 -6.48 -6.45
C ALA A 222 -0.48 -6.16 -5.01
N PRO A 223 -1.78 -5.97 -4.71
CA PRO A 223 -2.28 -5.97 -3.34
C PRO A 223 -1.85 -7.23 -2.60
N LEU A 224 -1.43 -7.10 -1.33
CA LEU A 224 -1.10 -8.27 -0.50
C LEU A 224 -2.28 -9.24 -0.35
N THR A 225 -3.51 -8.75 -0.49
CA THR A 225 -4.75 -9.53 -0.41
C THR A 225 -5.03 -10.39 -1.65
N THR A 226 -4.41 -10.09 -2.80
CA THR A 226 -4.69 -10.78 -4.08
C THR A 226 -3.42 -11.25 -4.80
N MET A 227 -2.24 -10.95 -4.27
CA MET A 227 -0.98 -11.33 -4.91
C MET A 227 -0.81 -12.86 -4.94
N ALA A 228 -0.25 -13.33 -6.06
CA ALA A 228 0.01 -14.75 -6.28
C ALA A 228 1.50 -15.10 -6.16
N PHE A 229 2.29 -14.28 -5.46
CA PHE A 229 3.74 -14.41 -5.39
C PHE A 229 4.28 -13.95 -4.03
N GLU A 230 5.47 -14.42 -3.67
CA GLU A 230 6.19 -13.90 -2.48
C GLU A 230 6.83 -12.54 -2.80
N PRO A 231 6.50 -11.47 -2.05
CA PRO A 231 7.05 -10.15 -2.31
C PRO A 231 8.51 -10.06 -1.87
N ASP A 232 9.31 -9.29 -2.60
CA ASP A 232 10.65 -8.90 -2.19
C ASP A 232 10.60 -7.71 -1.22
N VAL A 233 9.62 -6.81 -1.43
CA VAL A 233 9.35 -5.62 -0.60
C VAL A 233 7.84 -5.42 -0.48
N ILE A 234 7.40 -4.97 0.69
CA ILE A 234 6.03 -4.58 0.98
C ILE A 234 5.96 -3.06 1.05
N MET A 235 4.99 -2.43 0.38
CA MET A 235 4.77 -0.98 0.42
C MET A 235 3.43 -0.65 1.06
N ILE A 236 3.46 0.24 2.04
CA ILE A 236 2.27 0.74 2.74
C ILE A 236 2.28 2.26 2.64
N TYR A 237 1.17 2.83 2.20
CA TYR A 237 0.97 4.28 2.20
C TYR A 237 -0.02 4.63 3.30
N GLY A 238 0.31 5.64 4.10
CA GLY A 238 -0.51 6.10 5.21
C GLY A 238 -0.07 7.49 5.67
N ASP A 239 -0.86 8.12 6.52
CA ASP A 239 -0.51 9.41 7.10
C ASP A 239 0.68 9.31 8.09
N PRO A 240 1.32 10.42 8.48
CA PRO A 240 2.45 10.38 9.41
C PRO A 240 2.16 9.66 10.73
N SER A 241 0.94 9.76 11.25
CA SER A 241 0.53 9.08 12.48
C SER A 241 0.39 7.57 12.27
N GLN A 242 -0.11 7.12 11.12
CA GLN A 242 -0.16 5.71 10.75
C GLN A 242 1.26 5.13 10.59
N ILE A 243 2.14 5.85 9.88
CA ILE A 243 3.51 5.38 9.63
C ILE A 243 4.32 5.28 10.93
N ILE A 244 4.26 6.28 11.80
CA ILE A 244 5.00 6.22 13.07
C ILE A 244 4.48 5.10 13.98
N MET A 245 3.17 4.86 13.97
CA MET A 245 2.57 3.77 14.74
C MET A 245 2.99 2.39 14.22
N ILE A 246 3.12 2.21 12.90
CA ILE A 246 3.69 1.00 12.30
C ILE A 246 5.15 0.81 12.75
N ILE A 247 5.97 1.86 12.74
CA ILE A 247 7.38 1.80 13.19
C ILE A 247 7.47 1.42 14.67
N GLN A 248 6.69 2.08 15.53
CA GLN A 248 6.66 1.77 16.96
C GLN A 248 6.22 0.34 17.22
N SER A 249 5.28 -0.17 16.42
CA SER A 249 4.82 -1.56 16.50
C SER A 249 5.94 -2.53 16.13
N ILE A 250 6.71 -2.25 15.07
CA ILE A 250 7.90 -3.04 14.75
C ILE A 250 8.91 -2.98 15.91
N HIS A 251 9.20 -1.80 16.45
CA HIS A 251 10.15 -1.62 17.54
C HIS A 251 9.73 -2.35 18.81
N ARG A 252 8.42 -2.49 19.05
CA ARG A 252 7.89 -3.25 20.16
C ARG A 252 8.35 -4.72 20.13
N LYS A 253 8.52 -5.28 18.93
CA LYS A 253 9.03 -6.64 18.72
C LYS A 253 10.55 -6.68 18.60
N GLN A 254 11.13 -5.70 17.91
CA GLN A 254 12.56 -5.61 17.67
C GLN A 254 12.98 -4.16 17.44
N PHE A 255 13.71 -3.61 18.39
CA PHE A 255 14.23 -2.25 18.26
C PHE A 255 15.42 -2.19 17.30
N GLU A 256 15.39 -1.20 16.42
CA GLU A 256 16.51 -0.76 15.60
C GLU A 256 16.29 0.72 15.28
N ARG A 257 17.35 1.52 15.28
CA ARG A 257 17.24 2.89 14.78
C ARG A 257 17.23 2.85 13.25
N PHE A 258 16.08 3.04 12.63
CA PHE A 258 15.98 3.08 11.16
C PHE A 258 16.59 4.36 10.57
N GLU A 259 17.26 4.18 9.43
CA GLU A 259 17.87 5.25 8.65
C GLU A 259 17.10 5.49 7.36
N PHE A 260 16.67 6.73 7.17
CA PHE A 260 15.91 7.17 6.00
C PHE A 260 16.69 8.23 5.24
N ALA A 261 16.63 8.17 3.91
CA ALA A 261 17.22 9.15 3.01
C ALA A 261 16.10 9.94 2.30
N CYS A 262 16.44 11.12 1.80
CA CYS A 262 15.56 11.92 0.96
C CYS A 262 16.38 12.58 -0.14
N ILE A 263 16.23 12.12 -1.38
CA ILE A 263 16.87 12.73 -2.55
C ILE A 263 16.08 13.94 -3.09
N GLY A 264 14.86 14.16 -2.58
CA GLY A 264 13.98 15.27 -2.97
C GLY A 264 13.05 14.98 -4.14
N GLU A 265 13.15 13.82 -4.77
CA GLU A 265 12.26 13.35 -5.83
C GLU A 265 12.26 11.82 -5.91
N SER A 266 11.42 11.23 -6.78
CA SER A 266 11.41 9.78 -7.00
C SER A 266 11.45 9.01 -5.67
N SER A 267 10.56 9.35 -4.76
CA SER A 267 10.41 8.76 -3.42
C SER A 267 10.42 7.23 -3.38
N CYS A 268 10.03 6.58 -4.48
CA CYS A 268 10.18 5.12 -4.66
C CYS A 268 11.65 4.64 -4.67
N ALA A 269 12.62 5.50 -4.96
CA ALA A 269 14.04 5.21 -4.78
C ALA A 269 14.39 5.12 -3.28
N ASP A 270 14.05 6.14 -2.51
CA ASP A 270 14.35 6.22 -1.07
C ASP A 270 13.53 5.25 -0.22
N SER A 271 12.37 4.82 -0.71
CA SER A 271 11.54 3.78 -0.08
C SER A 271 11.83 2.40 -0.69
N LEU A 272 11.21 2.09 -1.83
CA LEU A 272 11.25 0.76 -2.44
C LEU A 272 12.67 0.30 -2.82
N ALA A 273 13.44 1.10 -3.55
CA ALA A 273 14.77 0.65 -4.01
C ALA A 273 15.76 0.52 -2.85
N ASP A 274 15.80 1.50 -1.94
CA ASP A 274 16.67 1.44 -0.77
C ASP A 274 16.26 0.30 0.18
N CYS A 275 14.97 0.05 0.39
CA CYS A 275 14.49 -1.09 1.18
C CYS A 275 14.89 -2.43 0.55
N TYR A 276 14.76 -2.55 -0.77
CA TYR A 276 15.19 -3.74 -1.50
C TYR A 276 16.68 -4.03 -1.28
N LEU A 277 17.53 -3.01 -1.42
CA LEU A 277 18.99 -3.14 -1.33
C LEU A 277 19.48 -3.36 0.10
N SER A 278 18.98 -2.57 1.04
CA SER A 278 19.42 -2.60 2.44
C SER A 278 18.79 -3.72 3.26
N ARG A 279 17.63 -4.25 2.81
CA ARG A 279 16.79 -5.17 3.58
C ARG A 279 16.37 -4.58 4.93
N LYS A 280 16.21 -3.24 4.99
CA LYS A 280 15.74 -2.50 6.16
C LYS A 280 14.47 -1.70 5.83
N PRO A 281 13.61 -1.43 6.82
CA PRO A 281 12.48 -0.52 6.64
C PRO A 281 12.92 0.87 6.16
N LYS A 282 12.18 1.44 5.21
CA LYS A 282 12.45 2.76 4.64
C LYS A 282 11.18 3.59 4.52
N VAL A 283 11.18 4.79 5.11
CA VAL A 283 10.13 5.79 4.91
C VAL A 283 10.62 6.78 3.87
N ALA A 284 9.75 7.14 2.91
CA ALA A 284 10.02 8.22 1.99
C ALA A 284 8.91 9.27 2.03
N LEU A 285 9.31 10.51 1.76
CA LEU A 285 8.40 11.64 1.53
C LEU A 285 7.99 11.62 0.05
N PRO A 286 6.72 11.38 -0.30
CA PRO A 286 6.26 11.48 -1.67
C PRO A 286 6.68 12.80 -2.31
N GLY A 287 7.05 12.78 -3.58
CA GLY A 287 7.50 13.97 -4.31
C GLY A 287 6.43 14.56 -5.23
N PHE A 288 6.80 15.59 -6.01
CA PHE A 288 5.92 16.19 -7.02
C PHE A 288 5.37 15.17 -8.02
N GLY A 289 6.25 14.31 -8.57
CA GLY A 289 5.86 13.30 -9.56
C GLY A 289 4.88 12.28 -8.99
N GLU A 290 5.09 11.83 -7.75
CA GLU A 290 4.23 10.84 -7.10
C GLU A 290 2.85 11.42 -6.76
N ARG A 291 2.76 12.69 -6.36
CA ARG A 291 1.47 13.37 -6.20
C ARG A 291 0.77 13.58 -7.54
N ARG A 292 1.49 14.11 -8.54
CA ARG A 292 0.91 14.47 -9.84
C ARG A 292 0.47 13.26 -10.66
N LEU A 293 1.28 12.20 -10.68
CA LEU A 293 1.08 11.03 -11.54
C LEU A 293 0.58 9.83 -10.75
N GLY A 294 1.02 9.69 -9.49
CA GLY A 294 0.63 8.62 -8.59
C GLY A 294 -0.58 8.94 -7.70
N GLN A 295 -1.11 10.17 -7.77
CA GLN A 295 -2.27 10.61 -6.98
C GLN A 295 -2.07 10.33 -5.47
N VAL A 296 -0.85 10.49 -4.97
CA VAL A 296 -0.58 10.42 -3.53
C VAL A 296 -1.09 11.70 -2.89
N SER A 297 -1.76 11.58 -1.74
CA SER A 297 -2.28 12.73 -1.00
C SER A 297 -1.15 13.53 -0.34
N ASP A 298 -1.39 14.82 -0.07
CA ASP A 298 -0.45 15.66 0.67
C ASP A 298 -0.20 15.16 2.10
N GLU A 299 -1.17 14.45 2.65
CA GLU A 299 -1.12 13.86 3.99
C GLU A 299 -0.50 12.46 3.99
N GLU A 300 -0.14 11.88 2.84
CA GLU A 300 0.39 10.52 2.76
C GLU A 300 1.92 10.50 2.76
N LEU A 301 2.46 9.55 3.50
CA LEU A 301 3.82 9.04 3.43
C LEU A 301 3.79 7.60 2.88
N VAL A 302 4.97 7.09 2.51
CA VAL A 302 5.14 5.67 2.16
C VAL A 302 6.20 5.05 3.06
N ILE A 303 5.90 3.86 3.58
CA ILE A 303 6.87 2.96 4.19
C ILE A 303 7.04 1.71 3.32
N ALA A 304 8.28 1.39 2.99
CA ALA A 304 8.69 0.13 2.39
C ALA A 304 9.28 -0.77 3.49
N LEU A 305 8.85 -2.02 3.52
CA LEU A 305 9.24 -3.02 4.52
C LEU A 305 9.78 -4.27 3.83
N PRO A 306 10.86 -4.88 4.36
CA PRO A 306 11.14 -6.28 4.07
C PRO A 306 9.97 -7.15 4.55
N PRO A 307 9.65 -8.28 3.87
CA PRO A 307 8.43 -9.05 4.15
C PRO A 307 8.29 -9.52 5.61
N ASP A 308 9.40 -9.86 6.26
CA ASP A 308 9.45 -10.34 7.65
C ASP A 308 9.05 -9.27 8.69
N TYR A 309 9.00 -7.99 8.31
CA TYR A 309 8.60 -6.90 9.21
C TYR A 309 7.09 -6.71 9.31
N LEU A 310 6.29 -7.21 8.37
CA LEU A 310 4.83 -6.98 8.40
C LEU A 310 4.17 -7.69 9.59
N ALA A 311 4.55 -8.94 9.86
CA ALA A 311 4.05 -9.67 11.02
C ALA A 311 4.43 -8.96 12.34
N LYS A 312 5.67 -8.45 12.43
CA LYS A 312 6.14 -7.67 13.57
C LYS A 312 5.31 -6.40 13.78
N ALA A 313 4.96 -5.69 12.71
CA ALA A 313 4.10 -4.51 12.79
C ALA A 313 2.70 -4.85 13.33
N VAL A 314 2.08 -5.91 12.82
CA VAL A 314 0.73 -6.33 13.24
C VAL A 314 0.71 -6.83 14.69
N GLU A 315 1.64 -7.69 15.06
CA GLU A 315 1.74 -8.26 16.42
C GLU A 315 2.17 -7.21 17.44
N GLY A 316 3.14 -6.36 17.07
CA GLY A 316 3.61 -5.30 17.93
C GLY A 316 2.52 -4.30 18.27
N PHE A 317 1.61 -4.01 17.33
CA PHE A 317 0.48 -3.14 17.62
C PHE A 317 -0.48 -3.77 18.64
N ARG A 318 -0.74 -5.09 18.55
CA ARG A 318 -1.56 -5.79 19.55
C ARG A 318 -0.97 -5.68 20.96
N GLU A 319 0.35 -5.75 21.10
CA GLU A 319 1.02 -5.53 22.39
C GLU A 319 0.98 -4.06 22.84
N LEU A 320 1.07 -3.11 21.90
CA LEU A 320 0.95 -1.69 22.21
C LEU A 320 -0.45 -1.31 22.70
N LEU A 321 -1.50 -1.95 22.17
CA LEU A 321 -2.88 -1.78 22.64
C LEU A 321 -3.04 -2.14 24.12
N THR A 322 -2.36 -3.19 24.63
CA THR A 322 -2.41 -3.55 26.06
C THR A 322 -1.69 -2.53 26.95
N LYS A 323 -0.88 -1.65 26.36
CA LYS A 323 -0.21 -0.51 27.02
C LYS A 323 -0.94 0.81 26.81
N ASN A 324 -2.19 0.75 26.35
CA ASN A 324 -3.04 1.92 26.05
C ASN A 324 -2.47 2.84 24.95
N VAL A 325 -1.55 2.35 24.12
CA VAL A 325 -1.11 3.05 22.91
C VAL A 325 -2.06 2.63 21.78
N LYS A 326 -2.89 3.56 21.33
CA LYS A 326 -4.04 3.30 20.43
C LYS A 326 -3.93 4.11 19.14
N TYR A 327 -4.62 3.63 18.12
CA TYR A 327 -4.88 4.37 16.89
C TYR A 327 -6.40 4.41 16.64
N PRO A 328 -7.00 5.56 16.25
CA PRO A 328 -6.39 6.88 16.13
C PRO A 328 -5.80 7.40 17.45
N ILE A 329 -4.77 8.24 17.37
CA ILE A 329 -4.06 8.76 18.55
C ILE A 329 -4.96 9.81 19.24
N PRO A 330 -5.35 9.63 20.51
CA PRO A 330 -6.13 10.62 21.24
C PRO A 330 -5.27 11.85 21.55
N PHE A 331 -5.78 13.04 21.25
CA PHE A 331 -5.10 14.29 21.58
C PHE A 331 -5.42 14.75 22.99
N MET A 332 -4.44 15.41 23.61
CA MET A 332 -4.61 16.16 24.85
C MET A 332 -4.57 17.65 24.53
N GLY A 333 -5.37 18.45 25.24
CA GLY A 333 -5.39 19.90 25.08
C GLY A 333 -4.01 20.51 25.40
N PRO A 334 -3.49 21.44 24.58
CA PRO A 334 -2.17 22.02 24.80
C PRO A 334 -2.07 22.89 26.06
N ASP A 335 -3.22 23.28 26.64
CA ASP A 335 -3.37 24.06 27.87
C ASP A 335 -3.63 23.19 29.11
N MET A 336 -3.73 21.87 28.95
CA MET A 336 -4.03 20.94 30.04
C MET A 336 -2.76 20.46 30.74
N SER A 337 -2.80 20.39 32.08
CA SER A 337 -1.74 19.73 32.85
C SER A 337 -1.78 18.22 32.63
N VAL A 338 -0.62 17.64 32.30
CA VAL A 338 -0.47 16.19 32.09
C VAL A 338 0.02 15.47 33.36
N ARG A 339 0.25 16.20 34.45
CA ARG A 339 0.93 15.71 35.66
C ARG A 339 0.27 14.46 36.23
N GLU A 340 -1.03 14.49 36.45
CA GLU A 340 -1.78 13.35 37.00
C GLU A 340 -1.73 12.11 36.09
N SER A 341 -1.76 12.33 34.77
CA SER A 341 -1.67 11.24 33.79
C SER A 341 -0.27 10.61 33.79
N PHE A 342 0.76 11.42 33.90
CA PHE A 342 2.16 10.97 33.89
C PHE A 342 2.56 10.36 35.23
N ALA A 343 2.08 10.86 36.37
CA ALA A 343 2.32 10.30 37.70
C ALA A 343 1.92 8.82 37.81
N ARG A 344 0.88 8.38 37.07
CA ARG A 344 0.49 6.96 36.99
C ARG A 344 1.50 6.09 36.25
N SER A 345 2.19 6.66 35.27
CA SER A 345 3.15 5.94 34.42
C SER A 345 4.58 6.06 34.93
N TYR A 346 4.87 7.14 35.68
CA TYR A 346 6.19 7.53 36.16
C TYR A 346 6.10 7.98 37.63
N PRO A 347 5.67 7.11 38.57
CA PRO A 347 5.45 7.49 39.97
C PRO A 347 6.74 7.88 40.70
N ASP A 348 7.89 7.45 40.20
CA ASP A 348 9.18 7.64 40.84
C ASP A 348 9.91 8.91 40.40
N GLU A 349 9.47 9.57 39.32
CA GLU A 349 10.11 10.79 38.83
C GLU A 349 9.80 11.98 39.74
N PRO A 350 10.82 12.78 40.11
CA PRO A 350 10.68 13.86 41.08
C PRO A 350 9.67 14.93 40.64
N GLU A 351 9.47 15.14 39.34
CA GLU A 351 8.51 16.11 38.80
C GLU A 351 7.04 15.69 38.99
N PHE A 352 6.78 14.40 39.22
CA PHE A 352 5.42 13.85 39.40
C PHE A 352 5.11 13.45 40.85
N LYS A 353 6.07 13.62 41.76
CA LYS A 353 5.87 13.50 43.21
C LYS A 353 5.36 14.85 43.74
N GLU A 354 4.10 14.89 44.17
CA GLU A 354 3.53 16.01 44.94
C GLU A 354 3.90 15.92 46.41
#